data_AF-A0A378T8S0-F1
#
_entry.id   AF-A0A378T8S0-F1
#
_cell.length_a   1.000
_cell.length_b   1.000
_cell.length_c   1.000
_cell.angle_alpha   90.00
_cell.angle_beta   90.00
_cell.angle_gamma   90.00
#
_symmetry.space_group_name_H-M   'P 1'
#
loop_
_entity.id
_entity.type
_entity.pdbx_description
1 polymer ?
#
loop_
_entity_poly.entity_id
_entity_poly.type
_entity_poly.pdbx_seq_one_letter_code
_entity_poly.pdbx_strand_id
1 'polypeptide(L)'
;MKKEWRKECVGFLSEEPDIHPKAKEHLNTVIANDTPISLSFPPSRCPKCNHQIRAYENIPVLSWLILLRGKCSGCSNPISMRYPLVELITALLSVLVIYTLGANIAGALGLIYLWILIALTGIDFDTQLLPDRLVFPLGMMGLMANTQNIFTSVSSAVWGGLLGFLSFWLVAKLYALITKKDGMGAGDFKLLGAIGAWLGVSMLPFLILVSAVLGSIVGVVLMRMRGESRAFAFGPYIAIAGIIALLWGNDIMSWYLNMYKV
;
A
#
# COMPACT_ATOMS: atom_id res chain seq x y z
N MET A 1 -7.60 -4.10 -12.41
CA MET A 1 -6.21 -3.71 -12.72
C MET A 1 -5.49 -4.71 -13.63
N LYS A 2 -4.74 -5.75 -13.20
CA LYS A 2 -3.98 -6.59 -14.15
C LYS A 2 -4.83 -7.27 -15.24
N LYS A 3 -5.97 -7.86 -14.86
CA LYS A 3 -6.93 -8.47 -15.81
C LYS A 3 -7.57 -7.45 -16.76
N GLU A 4 -7.87 -6.27 -16.24
CA GLU A 4 -8.46 -5.13 -16.96
C GLU A 4 -7.47 -4.59 -18.00
N TRP A 5 -6.24 -4.29 -17.59
CA TRP A 5 -5.15 -3.89 -18.49
C TRP A 5 -4.85 -4.97 -19.54
N ARG A 6 -4.79 -6.25 -19.14
CA ARG A 6 -4.63 -7.35 -20.09
C ARG A 6 -5.75 -7.36 -21.14
N LYS A 7 -7.00 -7.14 -20.73
CA LYS A 7 -8.13 -7.04 -21.66
C LYS A 7 -8.00 -5.85 -22.60
N GLU A 8 -7.63 -4.68 -22.09
CA GLU A 8 -7.40 -3.48 -22.91
C GLU A 8 -6.30 -3.72 -23.95
N CYS A 9 -5.17 -4.30 -23.56
CA CYS A 9 -4.10 -4.65 -24.49
C CYS A 9 -4.56 -5.65 -25.55
N VAL A 10 -5.30 -6.69 -25.15
CA VAL A 10 -5.80 -7.71 -26.09
C VAL A 10 -6.85 -7.12 -27.02
N GLY A 11 -7.70 -6.21 -26.53
CA GLY A 11 -8.65 -5.45 -27.34
C GLY A 11 -7.94 -4.59 -28.38
N PHE A 12 -6.98 -3.78 -27.96
CA PHE A 12 -6.15 -2.97 -28.86
C PHE A 12 -5.46 -3.82 -29.94
N LEU A 13 -4.79 -4.91 -29.54
CA LEU A 13 -4.12 -5.82 -30.48
C LEU A 13 -5.11 -6.51 -31.45
N SER A 14 -6.35 -6.75 -31.04
CA SER A 14 -7.36 -7.35 -31.92
C SER A 14 -7.79 -6.40 -33.06
N GLU A 15 -7.70 -5.09 -32.83
CA GLU A 15 -8.08 -4.04 -33.78
C GLU A 15 -6.96 -3.72 -34.79
N GLU A 16 -5.71 -3.99 -34.45
CA GLU A 16 -4.54 -3.68 -35.31
C GLU A 16 -4.55 -4.49 -36.63
N PRO A 17 -4.39 -3.83 -37.80
CA PRO A 17 -4.46 -4.48 -39.11
C PRO A 17 -3.28 -5.42 -39.39
N ASP A 18 -2.14 -5.17 -38.74
CA ASP A 18 -0.88 -5.89 -38.97
C ASP A 18 -0.82 -7.26 -38.28
N ILE A 19 -1.79 -7.55 -37.41
CA ILE A 19 -1.82 -8.81 -36.65
C ILE A 19 -2.47 -9.92 -37.46
N HIS A 20 -1.72 -11.01 -37.63
CA HIS A 20 -2.16 -12.19 -38.36
C HIS A 20 -3.51 -12.75 -37.82
N PRO A 21 -4.48 -13.11 -38.69
CA PRO A 21 -5.84 -13.51 -38.27
C PRO A 21 -5.90 -14.63 -37.23
N LYS A 22 -5.04 -15.66 -37.35
CA LYS A 22 -4.93 -16.74 -36.36
C LYS A 22 -4.54 -16.26 -34.95
N ALA A 23 -3.73 -15.20 -34.84
CA ALA A 23 -3.39 -14.62 -33.54
C ALA A 23 -4.58 -13.88 -32.94
N LYS A 24 -5.41 -13.20 -33.76
CA LYS A 24 -6.64 -12.52 -33.33
C LYS A 24 -7.66 -13.49 -32.73
N GLU A 25 -7.78 -14.70 -33.28
CA GLU A 25 -8.65 -15.74 -32.73
C GLU A 25 -8.24 -16.14 -31.31
N HIS A 26 -6.94 -16.37 -31.08
CA HIS A 26 -6.43 -16.67 -29.74
C HIS A 26 -6.63 -15.50 -28.76
N LEU A 27 -6.38 -14.26 -29.21
CA LEU A 27 -6.60 -13.04 -28.41
C LEU A 27 -8.06 -12.91 -27.96
N ASN A 28 -9.03 -13.16 -28.86
CA ASN A 28 -10.45 -13.11 -28.55
C ASN A 28 -10.87 -14.17 -27.52
N THR A 29 -10.29 -15.38 -27.56
CA THR A 29 -10.55 -16.41 -26.53
C THR A 29 -10.04 -16.02 -25.14
N VAL A 30 -8.94 -15.26 -25.06
CA VAL A 30 -8.42 -14.74 -23.78
C VAL A 30 -9.36 -13.68 -23.19
N ILE A 31 -9.92 -12.79 -24.02
CA ILE A 31 -10.90 -11.78 -23.58
C ILE A 31 -12.16 -12.45 -23.00
N ALA A 32 -12.67 -13.49 -23.67
CA ALA A 32 -13.90 -14.18 -23.28
C ALA A 32 -13.80 -14.84 -21.89
N ASN A 33 -12.62 -15.40 -21.55
CA ASN A 33 -12.45 -16.13 -20.30
C ASN A 33 -12.12 -15.24 -19.08
N ASP A 34 -11.55 -14.05 -19.28
CA ASP A 34 -11.04 -13.24 -18.16
C ASP A 34 -12.11 -12.26 -17.63
N THR A 35 -13.21 -12.77 -17.05
CA THR A 35 -14.30 -11.91 -16.55
C THR A 35 -13.79 -10.80 -15.62
N PRO A 36 -14.20 -9.54 -15.82
CA PRO A 36 -13.76 -8.44 -14.97
C PRO A 36 -14.20 -8.70 -13.53
N ILE A 37 -13.25 -8.62 -12.60
CA ILE A 37 -13.51 -8.70 -11.16
C ILE A 37 -13.39 -7.28 -10.62
N SER A 38 -14.44 -6.82 -9.96
CA SER A 38 -14.45 -5.57 -9.20
C SER A 38 -14.22 -5.84 -7.72
N LEU A 39 -14.07 -4.79 -6.92
CA LEU A 39 -13.94 -4.93 -5.46
C LEU A 39 -15.19 -5.54 -4.81
N SER A 40 -16.37 -5.27 -5.40
CA SER A 40 -17.67 -5.62 -4.80
C SER A 40 -18.34 -6.83 -5.48
N PHE A 41 -18.02 -7.08 -6.75
CA PHE A 41 -18.63 -8.14 -7.57
C PHE A 41 -17.61 -8.82 -8.49
N PRO A 42 -17.68 -10.16 -8.66
CA PRO A 42 -18.56 -11.10 -7.94
C PRO A 42 -18.16 -11.30 -6.47
N PRO A 43 -19.02 -11.92 -5.63
CA PRO A 43 -18.69 -12.24 -4.23
C PRO A 43 -17.44 -13.11 -4.11
N SER A 44 -16.77 -13.02 -2.95
CA SER A 44 -15.60 -13.83 -2.61
C SER A 44 -15.86 -15.33 -2.81
N ARG A 45 -14.88 -16.05 -3.38
CA ARG A 45 -15.01 -17.47 -3.72
C ARG A 45 -13.77 -18.25 -3.30
N CYS A 46 -13.97 -19.52 -2.96
CA CYS A 46 -12.86 -20.45 -2.74
C CYS A 46 -12.11 -20.71 -4.08
N PRO A 47 -10.78 -20.59 -4.13
CA PRO A 47 -10.02 -20.78 -5.37
C PRO A 47 -9.99 -22.24 -5.87
N LYS A 48 -10.31 -23.23 -5.01
CA LYS A 48 -10.33 -24.64 -5.41
C LYS A 48 -11.70 -25.14 -5.86
N CYS A 49 -12.74 -24.89 -5.07
CA CYS A 49 -14.08 -25.41 -5.34
C CYS A 49 -15.07 -24.38 -5.88
N ASN A 50 -14.64 -23.11 -6.02
CA ASN A 50 -15.49 -22.00 -6.46
C ASN A 50 -16.73 -21.75 -5.58
N HIS A 51 -16.75 -22.30 -4.36
CA HIS A 51 -17.78 -22.06 -3.34
C HIS A 51 -17.88 -20.56 -3.05
N GLN A 52 -19.08 -20.02 -3.13
CA GLN A 52 -19.35 -18.63 -2.80
C GLN A 52 -19.35 -18.47 -1.28
N ILE A 53 -18.42 -17.65 -0.78
CA ILE A 53 -18.24 -17.39 0.64
C ILE A 53 -19.45 -16.57 1.12
N ARG A 54 -20.19 -17.12 2.09
CA ARG A 54 -21.37 -16.47 2.66
C ARG A 54 -20.94 -15.33 3.59
N ALA A 55 -21.83 -14.36 3.83
CA ALA A 55 -21.52 -13.18 4.63
C ALA A 55 -20.97 -13.53 6.04
N TYR A 56 -21.52 -14.55 6.71
CA TYR A 56 -21.05 -14.99 8.03
C TYR A 56 -19.70 -15.72 7.98
N GLU A 57 -19.34 -16.31 6.85
CA GLU A 57 -18.01 -16.89 6.62
C GLU A 57 -16.95 -15.80 6.39
N ASN A 58 -17.40 -14.57 6.15
CA ASN A 58 -16.58 -13.39 5.94
C ASN A 58 -16.47 -12.50 7.20
N ILE A 59 -16.94 -12.95 8.37
CA ILE A 59 -16.78 -12.23 9.64
C ILE A 59 -15.31 -12.32 10.07
N PRO A 60 -14.58 -11.19 10.16
CA PRO A 60 -13.14 -11.20 10.41
C PRO A 60 -12.76 -11.98 11.66
N VAL A 61 -11.67 -12.76 11.59
CA VAL A 61 -11.04 -13.59 12.65
C VAL A 61 -11.96 -14.67 13.26
N LEU A 62 -13.18 -14.32 13.66
CA LEU A 62 -14.17 -15.18 14.29
C LEU A 62 -14.66 -16.28 13.35
N SER A 63 -14.94 -15.97 12.08
CA SER A 63 -15.37 -17.01 11.13
C SER A 63 -14.24 -18.02 10.89
N TRP A 64 -13.00 -17.55 10.77
CA TRP A 64 -11.83 -18.37 10.52
C TRP A 64 -11.53 -19.30 11.71
N LEU A 65 -11.57 -18.77 12.93
CA LEU A 65 -11.23 -19.51 14.16
C LEU A 65 -12.37 -20.44 14.60
N ILE A 66 -13.60 -19.94 14.65
CA ILE A 66 -14.73 -20.62 15.30
C ILE A 66 -15.52 -21.49 14.31
N LEU A 67 -15.89 -20.93 13.16
CA LEU A 67 -16.76 -21.62 12.18
C LEU A 67 -15.98 -22.52 11.22
N LEU A 68 -14.91 -21.98 10.62
CA LEU A 68 -14.19 -22.60 9.51
C LEU A 68 -13.00 -23.44 9.99
N ARG A 69 -12.50 -23.18 11.21
CA ARG A 69 -11.28 -23.81 11.78
C ARG A 69 -10.10 -23.77 10.80
N GLY A 70 -9.96 -22.64 10.11
CA GLY A 70 -8.95 -22.40 9.09
C GLY A 70 -9.13 -23.17 7.78
N LYS A 71 -10.31 -23.73 7.50
CA LYS A 71 -10.59 -24.51 6.29
C LYS A 71 -11.88 -24.04 5.60
N CYS A 72 -11.91 -24.12 4.27
CA CYS A 72 -13.12 -23.83 3.51
C CYS A 72 -14.25 -24.81 3.88
N SER A 73 -15.46 -24.29 4.12
CA SER A 73 -16.65 -25.09 4.45
C SER A 73 -17.04 -26.10 3.36
N GLY A 74 -16.84 -25.75 2.08
CA GLY A 74 -17.24 -26.60 0.96
C GLY A 74 -16.22 -27.69 0.57
N CYS A 75 -14.91 -27.43 0.70
CA CYS A 75 -13.87 -28.35 0.22
C CYS A 75 -12.75 -28.67 1.22
N SER A 76 -12.85 -28.16 2.46
CA SER A 76 -11.83 -28.33 3.51
C SER A 76 -10.42 -27.83 3.16
N ASN A 77 -10.26 -27.09 2.06
CA ASN A 77 -8.97 -26.51 1.70
C ASN A 77 -8.51 -25.49 2.76
N PRO A 78 -7.25 -25.51 3.22
CA PRO A 78 -6.75 -24.57 4.21
C PRO A 78 -6.82 -23.13 3.70
N ILE A 79 -7.25 -22.23 4.57
CA ILE A 79 -7.27 -20.78 4.36
C ILE A 79 -6.01 -20.22 5.03
N SER A 80 -5.23 -19.43 4.29
CA SER A 80 -3.97 -18.86 4.76
C SER A 80 -4.14 -18.03 6.05
N MET A 81 -3.20 -18.17 6.99
CA MET A 81 -3.16 -17.37 8.23
C MET A 81 -2.95 -15.88 7.99
N ARG A 82 -2.55 -15.48 6.77
CA ARG A 82 -2.40 -14.08 6.38
C ARG A 82 -3.69 -13.28 6.54
N TYR A 83 -4.85 -13.87 6.23
CA TYR A 83 -6.15 -13.18 6.32
C TYR A 83 -6.50 -12.77 7.76
N PRO A 84 -6.60 -13.70 8.74
CA PRO A 84 -6.93 -13.32 10.11
C PRO A 84 -5.85 -12.43 10.74
N LEU A 85 -4.59 -12.56 10.34
CA LEU A 85 -3.52 -11.70 10.84
C LEU A 85 -3.68 -10.25 10.37
N VAL A 86 -3.95 -10.01 9.08
CA VAL A 86 -4.19 -8.66 8.55
C VAL A 86 -5.44 -8.04 9.18
N GLU A 87 -6.50 -8.83 9.35
CA GLU A 87 -7.72 -8.39 10.02
C GLU A 87 -7.47 -7.96 11.47
N LEU A 88 -6.75 -8.77 12.24
CA LEU A 88 -6.41 -8.47 13.63
C LEU A 88 -5.51 -7.22 13.73
N ILE A 89 -4.47 -7.12 12.91
CA ILE A 89 -3.59 -5.93 12.87
C ILE A 89 -4.39 -4.68 12.52
N THR A 90 -5.28 -4.77 11.53
CA THR A 90 -6.11 -3.64 11.12
C THR A 90 -7.03 -3.20 12.26
N ALA A 91 -7.66 -4.14 12.95
CA ALA A 91 -8.51 -3.85 14.11
C ALA A 91 -7.73 -3.17 15.25
N LEU A 92 -6.58 -3.73 15.64
CA LEU A 92 -5.74 -3.18 16.71
C LEU A 92 -5.22 -1.78 16.37
N LEU A 93 -4.70 -1.59 15.16
CA LEU A 93 -4.21 -0.28 14.72
C LEU A 93 -5.35 0.74 14.59
N SER A 94 -6.57 0.31 14.20
CA SER A 94 -7.73 1.21 14.14
C SER A 94 -8.14 1.69 15.52
N VAL A 95 -8.16 0.79 16.51
CA VAL A 95 -8.39 1.17 17.92
C VAL A 95 -7.33 2.14 18.40
N LEU A 96 -6.06 1.89 18.07
CA LEU A 96 -4.95 2.76 18.45
C LEU A 96 -5.08 4.16 17.83
N VAL A 97 -5.46 4.28 16.56
CA VAL A 97 -5.69 5.57 15.89
C VAL A 97 -6.82 6.36 16.56
N ILE A 98 -7.93 5.71 16.91
CA ILE A 98 -9.04 6.39 17.60
C ILE A 98 -8.65 6.76 19.04
N TYR A 99 -7.84 5.94 19.69
CA TYR A 99 -7.33 6.24 21.03
C TYR A 99 -6.40 7.47 21.03
N THR A 100 -5.56 7.65 20.00
CA THR A 100 -4.61 8.76 19.93
C THR A 100 -5.20 10.05 19.35
N LEU A 101 -5.99 9.96 18.27
CA LEU A 101 -6.56 11.13 17.58
C LEU A 101 -7.96 11.51 18.07
N GLY A 102 -8.61 10.61 18.81
CA GLY A 102 -9.98 10.77 19.29
C GLY A 102 -11.05 10.34 18.30
N ALA A 103 -12.27 10.12 18.79
CA ALA A 103 -13.45 9.79 17.97
C ALA A 103 -14.07 11.04 17.31
N ASN A 104 -13.29 11.71 16.47
CA ASN A 104 -13.66 12.94 15.76
C ASN A 104 -13.28 12.84 14.26
N ILE A 105 -13.36 13.94 13.52
CA ILE A 105 -13.00 13.99 12.09
C ILE A 105 -11.54 13.60 11.85
N ALA A 106 -10.61 14.03 12.73
CA ALA A 106 -9.19 13.67 12.62
C ALA A 106 -8.98 12.15 12.78
N GLY A 107 -9.65 11.52 13.75
CA GLY A 107 -9.64 10.07 13.92
C GLY A 107 -10.23 9.33 12.71
N ALA A 108 -11.36 9.80 12.17
CA ALA A 108 -11.98 9.19 10.99
C ALA A 108 -11.07 9.28 9.75
N LEU A 109 -10.42 10.43 9.51
CA LEU A 109 -9.46 10.60 8.43
C LEU A 109 -8.19 9.76 8.68
N GLY A 110 -7.73 9.67 9.93
CA GLY A 110 -6.61 8.81 10.34
C GLY A 110 -6.89 7.33 10.07
N LEU A 111 -8.13 6.86 10.25
CA LEU A 111 -8.55 5.50 9.90
C LEU A 111 -8.49 5.25 8.40
N ILE A 112 -8.99 6.19 7.58
CA ILE A 112 -8.92 6.09 6.12
C ILE A 112 -7.45 6.03 5.65
N TYR A 113 -6.61 6.91 6.20
CA TYR A 113 -5.17 6.91 5.95
C TYR A 113 -4.54 5.55 6.30
N LEU A 114 -4.82 5.04 7.50
CA LEU A 114 -4.32 3.75 7.98
C LEU A 114 -4.75 2.59 7.06
N TRP A 115 -6.03 2.49 6.71
CA TRP A 115 -6.55 1.37 5.91
C TRP A 115 -5.94 1.36 4.51
N ILE A 116 -5.74 2.55 3.90
CA ILE A 116 -5.07 2.65 2.60
C ILE A 116 -3.61 2.22 2.71
N LEU A 117 -2.89 2.63 3.77
CA LEU A 117 -1.50 2.20 3.99
C LEU A 117 -1.38 0.69 4.20
N ILE A 118 -2.29 0.08 4.94
CA ILE A 118 -2.33 -1.38 5.14
C ILE A 118 -2.57 -2.08 3.79
N ALA A 119 -3.53 -1.60 3.00
CA ALA A 119 -3.80 -2.13 1.66
C ALA A 119 -2.58 -2.00 0.73
N LEU A 120 -1.96 -0.81 0.68
CA LEU A 120 -0.75 -0.57 -0.11
C LEU A 120 0.41 -1.46 0.32
N THR A 121 0.61 -1.65 1.62
CA THR A 121 1.64 -2.54 2.17
C THR A 121 1.44 -3.98 1.71
N GLY A 122 0.19 -4.47 1.75
CA GLY A 122 -0.15 -5.82 1.29
C GLY A 122 0.07 -6.01 -0.21
N ILE A 123 -0.30 -5.02 -1.03
CA ILE A 123 -0.12 -5.06 -2.49
C ILE A 123 1.37 -4.99 -2.85
N ASP A 124 2.13 -4.12 -2.19
CA ASP A 124 3.55 -3.96 -2.47
C ASP A 124 4.37 -5.18 -2.05
N PHE A 125 4.03 -5.81 -0.93
CA PHE A 125 4.67 -7.07 -0.51
C PHE A 125 4.47 -8.21 -1.52
N ASP A 126 3.29 -8.29 -2.16
CA ASP A 126 2.98 -9.35 -3.11
C ASP A 126 3.46 -9.07 -4.53
N THR A 127 3.44 -7.79 -4.94
CA THR A 127 3.61 -7.43 -6.35
C THR A 127 4.68 -6.39 -6.62
N GLN A 128 5.24 -5.76 -5.58
CA GLN A 128 6.21 -4.66 -5.69
C GLN A 128 5.65 -3.48 -6.51
N LEU A 129 4.33 -3.28 -6.45
CA LEU A 129 3.62 -2.23 -7.17
C LEU A 129 2.78 -1.43 -6.18
N LEU A 130 2.88 -0.11 -6.26
CA LEU A 130 2.01 0.82 -5.56
C LEU A 130 1.04 1.45 -6.56
N PRO A 131 -0.24 1.06 -6.56
CA PRO A 131 -1.19 1.52 -7.56
C PRO A 131 -1.55 3.00 -7.38
N ASP A 132 -1.40 3.77 -8.46
CA ASP A 132 -1.74 5.19 -8.52
C ASP A 132 -3.21 5.47 -8.12
N ARG A 133 -4.11 4.52 -8.40
CA ARG A 133 -5.53 4.55 -8.00
C ARG A 133 -5.73 4.60 -6.47
N LEU A 134 -4.72 4.27 -5.66
CA LEU A 134 -4.74 4.41 -4.20
C LEU A 134 -3.83 5.53 -3.71
N VAL A 135 -2.63 5.66 -4.28
CA VAL A 135 -1.62 6.62 -3.81
C VAL A 135 -2.03 8.07 -4.08
N PHE A 136 -2.59 8.38 -5.25
CA PHE A 136 -2.99 9.76 -5.55
C PHE A 136 -4.21 10.21 -4.75
N PRO A 137 -5.30 9.43 -4.64
CA PRO A 137 -6.40 9.78 -3.74
C PRO A 137 -5.96 9.95 -2.29
N LEU A 138 -5.02 9.11 -1.81
CA LEU A 138 -4.42 9.28 -0.49
C LEU A 138 -3.79 10.67 -0.35
N GLY A 139 -2.90 11.07 -1.27
CA GLY A 139 -2.28 12.40 -1.23
C GLY A 139 -3.30 13.54 -1.30
N MET A 140 -4.31 13.43 -2.17
CA MET A 140 -5.38 14.42 -2.30
C MET A 140 -6.20 14.56 -1.02
N MET A 141 -6.54 13.46 -0.36
CA MET A 141 -7.23 13.48 0.93
C MET A 141 -6.40 14.15 2.02
N GLY A 142 -5.07 13.97 2.01
CA GLY A 142 -4.16 14.66 2.93
C GLY A 142 -4.17 16.18 2.74
N LEU A 143 -4.07 16.63 1.48
CA LEU A 143 -4.19 18.05 1.16
C LEU A 143 -5.56 18.62 1.57
N MET A 144 -6.64 17.88 1.28
CA MET A 144 -8.00 18.28 1.65
C MET A 144 -8.16 18.37 3.17
N ALA A 145 -7.69 17.37 3.93
CA ALA A 145 -7.72 17.38 5.39
C ALA A 145 -6.99 18.59 5.97
N ASN A 146 -5.84 18.93 5.40
CA ASN A 146 -5.02 20.03 5.87
C ASN A 146 -5.53 21.42 5.47
N THR A 147 -6.54 21.54 4.59
CA THR A 147 -7.27 22.82 4.40
C THR A 147 -7.90 23.34 5.69
N GLN A 148 -8.25 22.42 6.60
CA GLN A 148 -8.77 22.73 7.93
C GLN A 148 -7.70 22.67 9.02
N ASN A 149 -6.42 22.57 8.65
CA ASN A 149 -5.26 22.41 9.55
C ASN A 149 -5.40 21.24 10.54
N ILE A 150 -6.00 20.13 10.10
CA ILE A 150 -6.26 18.96 10.98
C ILE A 150 -4.96 18.31 11.47
N PHE A 151 -3.99 18.09 10.56
CA PHE A 151 -2.73 17.43 10.90
C PHE A 151 -1.54 18.39 10.82
N THR A 152 -1.53 19.28 9.83
CA THR A 152 -0.48 20.28 9.62
C THR A 152 -1.03 21.48 8.85
N SER A 153 -0.22 22.53 8.68
CA SER A 153 -0.62 23.69 7.88
C SER A 153 -0.70 23.37 6.39
N VAL A 154 -1.60 24.02 5.66
CA VAL A 154 -1.75 23.85 4.19
C VAL A 154 -0.42 24.02 3.46
N SER A 155 0.35 25.05 3.81
CA SER A 155 1.65 25.31 3.19
C SER A 155 2.62 24.16 3.46
N SER A 156 2.68 23.68 4.70
CA SER A 156 3.53 22.54 5.08
C SER A 156 3.10 21.25 4.39
N ALA A 157 1.80 21.02 4.20
CA ALA A 157 1.26 19.88 3.46
C ALA A 157 1.64 19.91 1.98
N VAL A 158 1.51 21.05 1.31
CA VAL A 158 1.89 21.20 -0.11
C VAL A 158 3.39 20.98 -0.28
N TRP A 159 4.22 21.63 0.54
CA TRP A 159 5.67 21.43 0.50
C TRP A 159 6.08 20.02 0.93
N GLY A 160 5.38 19.43 1.89
CA GLY A 160 5.58 18.05 2.32
C GLY A 160 5.32 17.07 1.19
N GLY A 161 4.23 17.25 0.44
CA GLY A 161 3.93 16.42 -0.72
C GLY A 161 4.95 16.59 -1.85
N LEU A 162 5.29 17.83 -2.17
CA LEU A 162 6.22 18.15 -3.24
C LEU A 162 7.65 17.68 -2.92
N LEU A 163 8.18 18.03 -1.75
CA LEU A 163 9.53 17.66 -1.33
C LEU A 163 9.63 16.17 -0.99
N GLY A 164 8.56 15.57 -0.48
CA GLY A 164 8.47 14.12 -0.28
C GLY A 164 8.66 13.38 -1.60
N PHE A 165 7.93 13.77 -2.65
CA PHE A 165 8.11 13.21 -3.98
C PHE A 165 9.50 13.48 -4.57
N LEU A 166 9.92 14.75 -4.55
CA LEU A 166 11.16 15.18 -5.18
C LEU A 166 12.41 14.58 -4.52
N SER A 167 12.41 14.39 -3.20
CA SER A 167 13.56 13.84 -2.49
C SER A 167 13.97 12.47 -3.03
N PHE A 168 13.03 11.54 -3.05
CA PHE A 168 13.25 10.17 -3.53
C PHE A 168 13.41 10.12 -5.05
N TRP A 169 12.64 10.93 -5.80
CA TRP A 169 12.80 11.02 -7.25
C TRP A 169 14.20 11.51 -7.65
N LEU A 170 14.74 12.52 -6.96
CA LEU A 170 16.07 13.07 -7.23
C LEU A 170 17.15 12.02 -6.93
N VAL A 171 17.07 11.35 -5.77
CA VAL A 171 18.01 10.28 -5.41
C VAL A 171 17.98 9.16 -6.44
N ALA A 172 16.78 8.71 -6.84
CA ALA A 172 16.61 7.68 -7.85
C ALA A 172 17.19 8.10 -9.21
N LYS A 173 16.97 9.35 -9.63
CA LYS A 173 17.47 9.86 -10.91
C LYS A 173 18.98 10.03 -10.93
N LEU A 174 19.56 10.55 -9.85
CA LEU A 174 21.01 10.65 -9.69
C LEU A 174 21.67 9.27 -9.70
N TYR A 175 21.09 8.32 -8.96
CA TYR A 175 21.55 6.93 -8.96
C TYR A 175 21.50 6.32 -10.36
N ALA A 176 20.38 6.49 -11.07
CA ALA A 176 20.23 5.98 -12.44
C ALA A 176 21.21 6.63 -13.42
N LEU A 177 21.52 7.92 -13.26
CA LEU A 177 22.49 8.62 -14.09
C LEU A 177 23.92 8.11 -13.89
N ILE A 178 24.30 7.81 -12.64
CA ILE A 178 25.63 7.30 -12.29
C ILE A 178 25.79 5.82 -12.65
N THR A 179 24.79 5.00 -12.33
CA THR A 179 24.89 3.53 -12.44
C THR A 179 24.31 2.96 -13.73
N LYS A 180 23.56 3.76 -14.50
CA LYS A 180 22.77 3.35 -15.68
C LYS A 180 21.76 2.23 -15.37
N LYS A 181 21.38 2.08 -14.11
CA LYS A 181 20.42 1.07 -13.62
C LYS A 181 19.34 1.75 -12.81
N ASP A 182 18.12 1.26 -12.94
CA ASP A 182 17.01 1.71 -12.10
C ASP A 182 17.19 1.11 -10.69
N GLY A 183 17.41 1.98 -9.71
CA GLY A 183 17.72 1.59 -8.33
C GLY A 183 16.54 1.56 -7.38
N MET A 184 15.44 2.26 -7.70
CA MET A 184 14.34 2.48 -6.76
C MET A 184 12.99 2.46 -7.47
N GLY A 185 11.96 1.93 -6.81
CA GLY A 185 10.62 1.79 -7.35
C GLY A 185 9.94 3.14 -7.53
N ALA A 186 9.27 3.32 -8.67
CA ALA A 186 8.51 4.55 -8.93
C ALA A 186 7.29 4.75 -8.02
N GLY A 187 6.85 3.69 -7.34
CA GLY A 187 5.80 3.79 -6.34
C GLY A 187 6.26 4.53 -5.07
N ASP A 188 7.52 4.35 -4.67
CA ASP A 188 8.04 4.77 -3.37
C ASP A 188 8.07 6.30 -3.25
N PHE A 189 8.51 6.99 -4.30
CA PHE A 189 8.48 8.46 -4.31
C PHE A 189 7.05 9.02 -4.29
N LYS A 190 6.08 8.33 -4.91
CA LYS A 190 4.66 8.77 -4.89
C LYS A 190 4.07 8.58 -3.50
N LEU A 191 4.37 7.46 -2.85
CA LEU A 191 3.90 7.16 -1.50
C LEU A 191 4.48 8.14 -0.47
N LEU A 192 5.78 8.43 -0.55
CA LEU A 192 6.41 9.41 0.35
C LEU A 192 5.80 10.81 0.15
N GLY A 193 5.56 11.23 -1.09
CA GLY A 193 4.83 12.47 -1.38
C GLY A 193 3.39 12.44 -0.86
N ALA A 194 2.66 11.34 -1.04
CA ALA A 194 1.31 11.21 -0.51
C ALA A 194 1.30 11.34 1.02
N ILE A 195 2.19 10.67 1.74
CA ILE A 195 2.30 10.79 3.21
C ILE A 195 2.77 12.19 3.63
N GLY A 196 3.71 12.79 2.89
CA GLY A 196 4.15 14.16 3.11
C GLY A 196 3.02 15.18 3.01
N ALA A 197 2.01 14.93 2.16
CA ALA A 197 0.81 15.78 2.07
C ALA A 197 -0.10 15.69 3.31
N TRP A 198 -0.01 14.61 4.09
CA TRP A 198 -0.74 14.47 5.36
C TRP A 198 0.03 15.10 6.52
N LEU A 199 1.32 14.77 6.64
CA LEU A 199 2.10 15.05 7.84
C LEU A 199 2.96 16.32 7.72
N GLY A 200 3.13 16.84 6.50
CA GLY A 200 3.88 18.04 6.20
C GLY A 200 5.38 17.84 6.05
N VAL A 201 6.06 18.91 5.62
CA VAL A 201 7.50 18.89 5.31
C VAL A 201 8.37 18.54 6.52
N SER A 202 7.99 18.99 7.71
CA SER A 202 8.76 18.78 8.94
C SER A 202 8.93 17.30 9.30
N MET A 203 7.99 16.45 8.86
CA MET A 203 8.01 15.02 9.13
C MET A 203 8.80 14.21 8.10
N LEU A 204 9.18 14.79 6.95
CA LEU A 204 9.89 14.07 5.90
C LEU A 204 11.23 13.46 6.38
N PRO A 205 12.10 14.17 7.13
CA PRO A 205 13.35 13.58 7.62
C PRO A 205 13.09 12.35 8.50
N PHE A 206 12.08 12.40 9.36
CA PHE A 206 11.69 11.28 10.21
C PHE A 206 11.22 10.08 9.38
N LEU A 207 10.34 10.31 8.41
CA LEU A 207 9.82 9.26 7.52
C LEU A 207 10.95 8.57 6.73
N ILE A 208 11.86 9.35 6.17
CA ILE A 208 13.01 8.84 5.41
C ILE A 208 13.92 8.01 6.33
N LEU A 209 14.24 8.53 7.52
CA LEU A 209 15.12 7.85 8.45
C LEU A 209 14.53 6.53 8.94
N VAL A 210 13.29 6.54 9.44
CA VAL A 210 12.64 5.35 10.00
C VAL A 210 12.43 4.29 8.91
N SER A 211 12.00 4.69 7.71
CA SER A 211 11.84 3.74 6.60
C SER A 211 13.18 3.14 6.16
N ALA A 212 14.25 3.94 6.09
CA ALA A 212 15.58 3.45 5.75
C ALA A 212 16.16 2.51 6.81
N VAL A 213 15.98 2.80 8.10
CA VAL A 213 16.41 1.93 9.20
C VAL A 213 15.65 0.60 9.16
N LEU A 214 14.32 0.63 9.08
CA LEU A 214 13.52 -0.60 9.01
C LEU A 214 13.83 -1.42 7.75
N GLY A 215 13.91 -0.76 6.59
CA GLY A 215 14.21 -1.41 5.32
C GLY A 215 15.63 -1.99 5.27
N SER A 216 16.63 -1.32 5.85
CA SER A 216 18.01 -1.83 5.90
C SER A 216 18.14 -3.03 6.84
N ILE A 217 17.51 -2.99 8.03
CA ILE A 217 17.50 -4.14 8.95
C ILE A 217 16.92 -5.37 8.25
N VAL A 218 15.74 -5.23 7.63
CA VAL A 218 15.10 -6.38 6.96
C VAL A 218 15.87 -6.78 5.70
N GLY A 219 16.40 -5.83 4.94
CA GLY A 219 17.24 -6.10 3.78
C GLY A 219 18.48 -6.92 4.12
N VAL A 220 19.18 -6.57 5.20
CA VAL A 220 20.36 -7.32 5.70
C VAL A 220 19.97 -8.72 6.16
N VAL A 221 18.87 -8.86 6.90
CA VAL A 221 18.37 -10.18 7.34
C VAL A 221 18.02 -11.05 6.14
N LEU A 222 17.29 -10.52 5.15
CA LEU A 222 16.93 -11.26 3.94
C LEU A 222 18.14 -11.65 3.10
N MET A 223 19.13 -10.75 2.98
CA MET A 223 20.38 -11.03 2.28
C MET A 223 21.14 -12.18 2.95
N ARG A 224 21.20 -12.19 4.30
CA ARG A 224 21.85 -13.27 5.06
C ARG A 224 21.12 -14.60 4.90
N MET A 225 19.79 -14.59 4.87
CA MET A 225 18.99 -15.82 4.72
C MET A 225 19.03 -16.39 3.30
N ARG A 226 19.07 -15.55 2.27
CA ARG A 226 18.97 -15.98 0.86
C ARG A 226 20.32 -16.12 0.16
N GLY A 227 21.39 -15.55 0.72
CA GLY A 227 22.73 -15.56 0.12
C GLY A 227 22.90 -14.66 -1.11
N GLU A 228 21.85 -13.95 -1.53
CA GLU A 228 21.86 -13.06 -2.70
C GLU A 228 21.10 -11.76 -2.41
N SER A 229 21.59 -10.65 -2.97
CA SER A 229 20.90 -9.35 -2.95
C SER A 229 19.85 -9.31 -4.05
N ARG A 230 18.59 -9.55 -3.70
CA ARG A 230 17.43 -9.37 -4.60
C ARG A 230 16.66 -8.10 -4.25
N ALA A 231 16.06 -7.49 -5.25
CA ALA A 231 15.15 -6.37 -5.05
C ALA A 231 14.01 -6.77 -4.11
N PHE A 232 13.73 -5.93 -3.11
CA PHE A 232 12.62 -6.11 -2.18
C PHE A 232 11.73 -4.88 -2.19
N ALA A 233 10.49 -5.04 -1.72
CA ALA A 233 9.49 -3.99 -1.63
C ALA A 233 9.84 -2.99 -0.51
N PHE A 234 10.13 -1.73 -0.85
CA PHE A 234 10.46 -0.70 0.14
C PHE A 234 9.22 0.05 0.68
N GLY A 235 8.12 0.08 -0.09
CA GLY A 235 6.85 0.70 0.26
C GLY A 235 6.30 0.32 1.65
N PRO A 236 6.33 -0.96 2.09
CA PRO A 236 5.94 -1.36 3.44
C PRO A 236 6.62 -0.55 4.55
N TYR A 237 7.91 -0.26 4.41
CA TYR A 237 8.66 0.45 5.44
C TYR A 237 8.33 1.94 5.46
N ILE A 238 8.03 2.52 4.29
CA ILE A 238 7.48 3.89 4.20
C ILE A 238 6.10 3.95 4.86
N ALA A 239 5.23 2.97 4.59
CA ALA A 239 3.89 2.91 5.19
C ALA A 239 3.95 2.74 6.71
N ILE A 240 4.83 1.86 7.22
CA ILE A 240 5.05 1.71 8.67
C ILE A 240 5.57 3.01 9.28
N ALA A 241 6.56 3.66 8.65
CA ALA A 241 7.05 4.97 9.11
C ALA A 241 5.93 6.01 9.13
N GLY A 242 5.06 6.02 8.12
CA GLY A 242 3.87 6.89 8.04
C GLY A 242 2.88 6.67 9.19
N ILE A 243 2.58 5.40 9.52
CA ILE A 243 1.72 5.05 10.65
C ILE A 243 2.34 5.53 11.97
N ILE A 244 3.64 5.27 12.17
CA ILE A 244 4.35 5.72 13.38
C ILE A 244 4.34 7.25 13.47
N ALA A 245 4.60 7.94 12.35
CA ALA A 245 4.64 9.39 12.29
C ALA A 245 3.26 10.02 12.56
N LEU A 246 2.17 9.40 12.09
CA LEU A 246 0.81 9.85 12.39
C LEU A 246 0.50 9.75 13.89
N LEU A 247 0.90 8.65 14.53
CA LEU A 247 0.55 8.37 15.92
C LEU A 247 1.44 9.08 16.94
N TRP A 248 2.74 9.19 16.67
CA TRP A 248 3.74 9.67 17.64
C TRP A 248 4.74 10.66 17.05
N GLY A 249 4.62 11.06 15.79
CA GLY A 249 5.63 11.89 15.13
C GLY A 249 5.89 13.21 15.85
N ASN A 250 4.84 13.86 16.36
CA ASN A 250 4.98 15.15 17.06
C ASN A 250 5.71 14.99 18.40
N ASP A 251 5.39 13.95 19.16
CA ASP A 251 6.04 13.66 20.44
C ASP A 251 7.52 13.30 20.23
N ILE A 252 7.81 12.47 19.23
CA ILE A 252 9.18 12.06 18.90
C ILE A 252 10.01 13.26 18.40
N MET A 253 9.44 14.08 17.52
CA MET A 253 10.14 15.24 16.98
C MET A 253 10.39 16.30 18.07
N SER A 254 9.41 16.54 18.94
CA SER A 254 9.57 17.47 20.06
C SER A 254 10.58 16.97 21.08
N TRP A 255 10.60 15.67 21.40
CA TRP A 255 11.63 15.04 22.22
C TRP A 255 13.03 15.21 21.61
N TYR A 256 13.18 14.93 20.31
CA TYR A 256 14.44 15.08 19.59
C TYR A 256 14.93 16.54 19.62
N LEU A 257 14.07 17.50 19.29
CA LEU A 257 14.43 18.93 19.27
C LEU A 257 14.74 19.48 20.66
N ASN A 258 14.04 19.02 21.69
CA ASN A 258 14.31 19.43 23.07
C ASN A 258 15.64 18.87 23.61
N MET A 259 16.13 17.74 23.09
CA MET A 259 17.47 17.22 23.46
C MET A 259 18.61 18.15 23.02
N TYR A 260 18.40 18.98 21.98
CA TYR A 260 19.39 19.93 21.47
C TYR A 260 19.17 21.38 21.92
N LYS A 261 18.06 21.67 22.62
CA LYS A 261 17.91 22.93 23.33
C LYS A 261 18.71 22.85 24.63
N VAL A 262 20.00 23.17 24.52
CA VAL A 262 20.88 23.54 25.64
C VAL A 262 20.56 24.98 26.06
#